data_AF-A0A1H9H1N3-F1
#
_entry.id   AF-A0A1H9H1N3-F1
#
_cell.length_a   1.000
_cell.length_b   1.000
_cell.length_c   1.000
_cell.angle_alpha   90.00
_cell.angle_beta   90.00
_cell.angle_gamma   90.00
#
_symmetry.space_group_name_H-M   'P 1'
#
loop_
_entity.id
_entity.type
_entity.pdbx_description
1 polymer ?
#
loop_
_entity_poly.entity_id
_entity_poly.type
_entity_poly.pdbx_seq_one_letter_code
_entity_poly.pdbx_strand_id
1 'polypeptide(L)'
;MALRSAANLMLVSASPEDITVLPSSKSLNALLAQTPGEAASLSGFVSFLNSTYAVEIKFPKDNREAIRLRRHRFEIELKLLMREAAQGGDVSDRWPAVALGYFHGVPRVAKSQLVLTQDLDQEGMQVSLKGKDYWIPLPTKARLL
;
A
#
# COMPACT_ATOMS: atom_id res chain seq x y z
N MET A 1 -20.47 -8.15 3.25
CA MET A 1 -19.33 -7.25 2.94
C MET A 1 -19.36 -5.96 3.76
N ALA A 2 -20.47 -5.21 3.79
CA ALA A 2 -20.55 -3.91 4.49
C ALA A 2 -20.15 -3.91 5.98
N LEU A 3 -20.59 -4.91 6.75
CA LEU A 3 -20.23 -5.00 8.18
C LEU A 3 -18.72 -5.17 8.42
N ARG A 4 -18.04 -5.90 7.52
CA ARG A 4 -16.59 -6.11 7.60
C ARG A 4 -15.83 -4.81 7.30
N SER A 5 -16.26 -4.06 6.29
CA SER A 5 -15.69 -2.75 5.99
C SER A 5 -15.89 -1.76 7.16
N ALA A 6 -17.07 -1.75 7.78
CA ALA A 6 -17.33 -0.93 8.96
C ALA A 6 -16.41 -1.31 10.14
N ALA A 7 -16.24 -2.61 10.40
CA ALA A 7 -15.31 -3.09 11.43
C ALA A 7 -13.86 -2.67 11.14
N ASN A 8 -13.41 -2.81 9.88
CA ASN A 8 -12.08 -2.36 9.46
C ASN A 8 -11.89 -0.85 9.68
N LEU A 9 -12.92 -0.04 9.40
CA LEU A 9 -12.85 1.41 9.61
C LEU A 9 -12.69 1.76 11.09
N MET A 10 -13.44 1.10 11.98
CA MET A 10 -13.30 1.25 13.43
C MET A 10 -11.91 0.83 13.92
N LEU A 11 -11.36 -0.24 13.35
CA LEU A 11 -10.05 -0.76 13.73
C LEU A 11 -8.91 0.17 13.29
N VAL A 12 -9.05 0.87 12.16
CA VAL A 12 -8.10 1.89 11.69
C VAL A 12 -8.20 3.18 12.50
N SER A 13 -9.35 3.49 13.11
CA SER A 13 -9.52 4.66 13.98
C SER A 13 -9.16 4.41 15.45
N ALA A 14 -9.10 3.15 15.89
CA ALA A 14 -8.79 2.81 17.27
C ALA A 14 -7.36 3.21 17.65
N SER A 15 -7.22 3.82 18.83
CA SER A 15 -5.92 4.01 19.48
C SER A 15 -5.70 2.90 20.52
N PRO A 16 -4.46 2.48 20.82
CA PRO A 16 -4.18 1.49 21.87
C PRO A 16 -4.76 1.87 23.24
N GLU A 17 -4.96 3.16 23.45
CA GLU A 17 -5.41 3.80 24.68
C GLU A 17 -6.91 4.14 24.66
N ASP A 18 -7.57 4.10 23.50
CA ASP A 18 -9.00 4.35 23.43
C ASP A 18 -9.67 3.70 22.20
N ILE A 19 -10.47 2.67 22.45
CA ILE A 19 -11.26 1.94 21.45
C ILE A 19 -12.55 2.69 21.07
N THR A 20 -12.92 3.72 21.83
CA THR A 20 -14.16 4.49 21.62
C THR A 20 -14.03 5.61 20.60
N VAL A 21 -12.82 5.81 20.04
CA VAL A 21 -12.55 6.87 19.07
C VAL A 21 -13.37 6.66 17.80
N LEU A 22 -14.27 7.62 17.54
CA LEU A 22 -15.07 7.65 16.32
C LEU A 22 -14.19 7.81 15.08
N PRO A 23 -14.54 7.16 13.96
CA PRO A 23 -13.86 7.34 12.70
C PRO A 23 -13.84 8.81 12.23
N SER A 24 -12.80 9.19 11.51
CA SER A 24 -12.65 10.51 10.90
C SER A 24 -12.40 10.39 9.41
N SER A 25 -12.48 11.51 8.68
CA SER A 25 -12.08 11.55 7.26
C SER A 25 -10.64 11.04 7.06
N LYS A 26 -9.75 11.22 8.04
CA LYS A 26 -8.37 10.71 8.00
C LYS A 26 -8.30 9.19 8.07
N SER A 27 -9.04 8.55 8.99
CA SER A 27 -9.05 7.09 9.11
C SER A 27 -9.77 6.45 7.91
N LEU A 28 -10.84 7.07 7.41
CA LEU A 28 -11.51 6.66 6.17
C LEU A 28 -10.54 6.69 4.97
N ASN A 29 -9.80 7.78 4.80
CA ASN A 29 -8.80 7.90 3.72
C ASN A 29 -7.69 6.85 3.85
N ALA A 30 -7.21 6.59 5.07
CA ALA A 30 -6.18 5.58 5.33
C ALA A 30 -6.65 4.16 5.00
N LEU A 31 -7.91 3.84 5.28
CA LEU A 31 -8.52 2.57 4.88
C LEU A 31 -8.65 2.47 3.36
N LEU A 32 -9.26 3.48 2.71
CA LEU A 32 -9.49 3.48 1.26
C LEU A 32 -8.18 3.50 0.44
N ALA A 33 -7.08 3.99 1.00
CA ALA A 33 -5.77 3.87 0.37
C ALA A 33 -5.25 2.43 0.28
N GLN A 34 -5.73 1.56 1.18
CA GLN A 34 -5.38 0.14 1.22
C GLN A 34 -6.43 -0.70 0.46
N THR A 35 -7.71 -0.32 0.55
CA THR A 35 -8.85 -1.03 -0.06
C THR A 35 -9.77 -0.09 -0.85
N PRO A 36 -9.36 0.42 -2.04
CA PRO A 36 -10.13 1.41 -2.80
C PRO A 36 -11.57 0.99 -3.15
N GLY A 37 -11.82 -0.32 -3.27
CA GLY A 37 -13.13 -0.88 -3.61
C GLY A 37 -14.16 -0.87 -2.48
N GLU A 38 -13.78 -0.51 -1.24
CA GLU A 38 -14.69 -0.53 -0.09
C GLU A 38 -15.47 0.78 0.12
N ALA A 39 -15.26 1.80 -0.73
CA ALA A 39 -15.94 3.09 -0.58
C ALA A 39 -17.48 2.95 -0.60
N ALA A 40 -18.01 2.16 -1.53
CA ALA A 40 -19.44 1.94 -1.65
C ALA A 40 -20.02 1.22 -0.42
N SER A 41 -19.30 0.23 0.13
CA SER A 41 -19.75 -0.53 1.30
C SER A 41 -19.70 0.27 2.60
N LEU A 42 -18.94 1.36 2.65
CA LEU A 42 -18.82 2.27 3.81
C LEU A 42 -19.83 3.41 3.80
N SER A 43 -20.43 3.73 2.65
CA SER A 43 -21.32 4.90 2.49
C SER A 43 -22.46 4.96 3.52
N GLY A 44 -23.18 3.86 3.71
CA GLY A 44 -24.27 3.78 4.68
C GLY A 44 -23.81 3.90 6.13
N PHE A 45 -22.67 3.30 6.46
CA PHE A 45 -22.11 3.39 7.81
C PHE A 45 -21.60 4.79 8.13
N VAL A 46 -20.91 5.44 7.19
CA VAL A 46 -20.46 6.83 7.34
C VAL A 46 -21.66 7.78 7.46
N SER A 47 -22.72 7.56 6.70
CA SER A 47 -23.95 8.35 6.82
C SER A 47 -24.59 8.20 8.20
N PHE A 48 -24.67 6.97 8.72
CA PHE A 48 -25.13 6.69 10.08
C PHE A 48 -24.27 7.39 11.15
N LEU A 49 -22.93 7.36 11.01
CA LEU A 49 -22.05 8.04 11.95
C LEU A 49 -22.28 9.55 11.96
N ASN A 50 -22.33 10.16 10.77
CA ASN A 50 -22.56 11.59 10.63
C ASN A 50 -23.91 12.01 11.22
N SER A 51 -24.98 11.22 11.01
CA SER A 51 -26.32 11.54 11.53
C SER A 51 -26.45 11.32 13.04
N THR A 52 -25.81 10.28 13.57
CA THR A 52 -26.05 9.82 14.96
C THR A 52 -25.11 10.48 15.96
N TYR A 53 -23.87 10.73 15.55
CA TYR A 53 -22.82 11.27 16.42
C TYR A 53 -22.40 12.70 16.06
N ALA A 54 -23.13 13.36 15.16
CA ALA A 54 -22.86 14.73 14.69
C ALA A 54 -21.40 14.96 14.22
N VAL A 55 -20.81 13.94 13.60
CA VAL A 55 -19.47 14.02 12.99
C VAL A 55 -19.56 14.40 11.51
N GLU A 56 -18.50 14.97 10.96
CA GLU A 56 -18.41 15.33 9.53
C GLU A 56 -17.34 14.50 8.80
N ILE A 57 -17.57 13.19 8.69
CA ILE A 57 -16.71 12.31 7.91
C ILE A 57 -17.01 12.53 6.42
N LYS A 58 -16.00 12.94 5.66
CA LYS A 58 -16.10 13.24 4.23
C LYS A 58 -15.33 12.20 3.43
N PHE A 59 -15.97 11.63 2.42
CA PHE A 59 -15.29 10.78 1.45
C PHE A 59 -14.26 11.61 0.65
N PRO A 60 -13.12 11.01 0.29
CA PRO A 60 -12.14 11.69 -0.54
C PRO A 60 -12.75 11.98 -1.92
N LYS A 61 -12.58 13.22 -2.40
CA LYS A 61 -13.06 13.64 -3.73
C LYS A 61 -12.38 12.88 -4.86
N ASP A 62 -11.12 12.51 -4.65
CA ASP A 62 -10.36 11.61 -5.49
C ASP A 62 -9.37 10.78 -4.66
N ASN A 63 -8.83 9.75 -5.27
CA ASN A 63 -7.89 8.80 -4.69
C ASN A 63 -6.42 9.22 -4.88
N ARG A 64 -6.13 10.48 -5.29
CA ARG A 64 -4.76 10.93 -5.58
C ARG A 64 -3.89 10.97 -4.34
N GLU A 65 -4.41 11.49 -3.22
CA GLU A 65 -3.67 11.54 -1.95
C GLU A 65 -3.39 10.13 -1.41
N ALA A 66 -4.34 9.22 -1.54
CA ALA A 66 -4.16 7.81 -1.19
C ALA A 66 -3.06 7.15 -2.03
N ILE A 67 -3.05 7.38 -3.35
CA ILE A 67 -2.01 6.90 -4.27
C ILE A 67 -0.64 7.51 -3.89
N ARG A 68 -0.60 8.81 -3.60
CA ARG A 68 0.62 9.53 -3.19
C ARG A 68 1.21 8.95 -1.90
N LEU A 69 0.39 8.80 -0.86
CA LEU A 69 0.81 8.22 0.42
C LEU A 69 1.29 6.78 0.26
N ARG A 70 0.58 5.98 -0.54
CA ARG A 70 0.97 4.58 -0.81
C ARG A 70 2.30 4.50 -1.55
N ARG A 71 2.50 5.32 -2.59
CA ARG A 71 3.78 5.40 -3.32
C ARG A 71 4.92 5.85 -2.40
N HIS A 72 4.68 6.83 -1.54
CA HIS A 72 5.67 7.31 -0.57
C HIS A 72 6.07 6.22 0.45
N ARG A 73 5.13 5.38 0.90
CA ARG A 73 5.46 4.23 1.77
C ARG A 73 6.40 3.25 1.07
N PHE A 74 6.12 2.90 -0.19
CA PHE A 74 7.02 2.04 -0.97
C PHE A 74 8.37 2.71 -1.23
N GLU A 75 8.42 4.03 -1.42
CA GLU A 75 9.66 4.77 -1.60
C GLU A 75 10.58 4.65 -0.38
N ILE A 76 10.04 4.80 0.83
CA ILE A 76 10.80 4.67 2.08
C ILE A 76 11.32 3.23 2.22
N GLU A 77 10.47 2.22 2.00
CA GLU A 77 10.85 0.81 2.10
C GLU A 77 11.91 0.44 1.04
N LEU A 78 11.78 0.95 -0.19
CA LEU A 78 12.74 0.74 -1.27
C LEU A 78 14.12 1.31 -0.90
N LYS A 79 14.16 2.54 -0.36
CA LYS A 79 15.41 3.18 0.11
C LYS A 79 16.10 2.39 1.23
N LEU A 80 15.33 1.77 2.13
CA LEU A 80 15.88 0.92 3.18
C LEU A 80 16.50 -0.34 2.58
N LEU A 81 15.81 -1.02 1.67
CA LEU A 81 16.33 -2.22 0.99
C LEU A 81 17.57 -1.91 0.14
N MET A 82 17.64 -0.74 -0.51
CA MET A 82 18.84 -0.31 -1.24
C MET A 82 20.05 -0.18 -0.31
N ARG A 83 19.86 0.42 0.88
CA ARG A 83 20.94 0.56 1.87
C ARG A 83 21.39 -0.78 2.41
N GLU A 84 20.44 -1.67 2.71
CA GLU A 84 20.71 -3.03 3.18
C GLU A 84 21.49 -3.83 2.12
N ALA A 85 21.06 -3.77 0.86
CA ALA A 85 21.76 -4.41 -0.25
C ALA A 85 23.19 -3.85 -0.44
N ALA A 86 23.36 -2.53 -0.32
CA ALA A 86 24.67 -1.88 -0.40
C ALA A 86 25.63 -2.32 0.74
N GLN A 87 25.08 -2.78 1.87
CA GLN A 87 25.84 -3.34 2.99
C GLN A 87 26.06 -4.87 2.85
N GLY A 88 25.64 -5.48 1.73
CA GLY A 88 25.78 -6.91 1.48
C GLY A 88 24.63 -7.77 2.02
N GLY A 89 23.54 -7.16 2.49
CA GLY A 89 22.35 -7.88 2.93
C GLY A 89 21.54 -8.46 1.77
N ASP A 90 21.00 -9.67 1.94
CA ASP A 90 20.13 -10.29 0.95
C ASP A 90 18.70 -9.72 1.01
N VAL A 91 18.35 -8.93 0.00
CA VAL A 91 17.03 -8.31 -0.15
C VAL A 91 16.19 -8.95 -1.26
N SER A 92 16.66 -10.03 -1.88
CA SER A 92 16.07 -10.65 -3.09
C SER A 92 14.61 -11.04 -2.88
N ASP A 93 14.24 -11.41 -1.65
CA ASP A 93 12.89 -11.84 -1.29
C ASP A 93 11.90 -10.69 -1.10
N ARG A 94 12.39 -9.52 -0.71
CA ARG A 94 11.56 -8.35 -0.36
C ARG A 94 11.50 -7.35 -1.50
N TRP A 95 12.60 -7.23 -2.25
CA TRP A 95 12.78 -6.25 -3.32
C TRP A 95 11.65 -6.26 -4.37
N PRO A 96 11.24 -7.41 -4.94
CA PRO A 96 10.29 -7.40 -6.06
C PRO A 96 8.94 -6.80 -5.70
N ALA A 97 8.40 -7.15 -4.52
CA ALA A 97 7.10 -6.65 -4.07
C ALA A 97 7.11 -5.12 -3.83
N VAL A 98 8.20 -4.59 -3.26
CA VAL A 98 8.35 -3.17 -2.96
C VAL A 98 8.60 -2.36 -4.23
N ALA A 99 9.45 -2.87 -5.14
CA ALA A 99 9.74 -2.24 -6.41
C ALA A 99 8.50 -2.17 -7.32
N LEU A 100 7.71 -3.25 -7.40
CA LEU A 100 6.42 -3.25 -8.10
C LEU A 100 5.44 -2.21 -7.53
N GLY A 101 5.41 -2.08 -6.20
CA GLY A 101 4.60 -1.08 -5.51
C GLY A 101 4.99 0.35 -5.86
N TYR A 102 6.29 0.63 -5.94
CA TYR A 102 6.81 1.96 -6.22
C TYR A 102 6.75 2.36 -7.71
N PHE A 103 7.27 1.50 -8.60
CA PHE A 103 7.42 1.81 -10.03
C PHE A 103 6.12 1.62 -10.82
N HIS A 104 5.31 0.63 -10.45
CA HIS A 104 4.14 0.20 -11.23
C HIS A 104 2.82 0.39 -10.48
N GLY A 105 2.85 0.93 -9.26
CA GLY A 105 1.65 1.15 -8.45
C GLY A 105 0.92 -0.13 -8.05
N VAL A 106 1.56 -1.30 -8.17
CA VAL A 106 0.96 -2.62 -7.88
C VAL A 106 0.73 -2.80 -6.38
N PRO A 107 -0.50 -3.12 -5.92
CA PRO A 107 -0.80 -3.34 -4.50
C PRO A 107 0.19 -4.30 -3.84
N ARG A 108 0.31 -4.25 -2.51
CA ARG A 108 1.24 -5.15 -1.81
C ARG A 108 0.85 -6.60 -2.13
N VAL A 109 1.80 -7.36 -2.66
CA VAL A 109 1.62 -8.74 -3.13
C VAL A 109 2.56 -9.66 -2.37
N ALA A 110 2.11 -10.90 -2.16
CA ALA A 110 2.94 -11.92 -1.55
C ALA A 110 3.95 -12.46 -2.58
N LYS A 111 5.15 -12.84 -2.13
CA LYS A 111 6.18 -13.45 -2.99
C LYS A 111 5.67 -14.67 -3.76
N SER A 112 4.81 -15.48 -3.14
CA SER A 112 4.19 -16.66 -3.78
C SER A 112 3.34 -16.35 -5.02
N GLN A 113 2.97 -15.08 -5.22
CA GLN A 113 2.22 -14.61 -6.38
C GLN A 113 3.10 -14.09 -7.50
N LEU A 114 4.43 -14.06 -7.31
CA LEU A 114 5.41 -13.51 -8.22
C LEU A 114 6.22 -14.63 -8.84
N VAL A 115 6.41 -14.56 -10.15
CA VAL A 115 7.42 -15.33 -10.88
C VAL A 115 8.52 -14.38 -11.29
N LEU A 116 9.75 -14.70 -10.90
CA LEU A 116 10.92 -13.85 -11.12
C LEU A 116 11.75 -14.46 -12.24
N THR A 117 12.09 -13.65 -13.23
CA THR A 117 13.03 -14.01 -14.29
C THR A 117 14.11 -12.94 -14.30
N GLN A 118 15.34 -13.34 -13.97
CA GLN A 118 16.48 -12.45 -14.11
C GLN A 118 16.77 -12.30 -15.60
N ASP A 119 16.84 -11.06 -16.06
CA ASP A 119 17.34 -10.76 -17.38
C ASP A 119 18.87 -10.65 -17.24
N LEU A 120 19.60 -11.68 -17.64
CA LEU A 120 21.06 -11.77 -17.45
C LEU A 120 21.81 -10.66 -18.20
N ASP A 121 21.18 -10.08 -19.23
CA ASP A 121 21.76 -9.01 -20.05
C ASP A 121 21.32 -7.60 -19.60
N GLN A 122 20.39 -7.48 -18.63
CA GLN A 122 19.89 -6.20 -18.15
C GLN A 122 20.09 -6.02 -16.64
N GLU A 123 20.31 -4.77 -16.22
CA GLU A 123 20.47 -4.37 -14.81
C GLU A 123 19.13 -4.40 -14.03
N GLY A 124 18.25 -5.31 -14.40
CA GLY A 124 16.88 -5.41 -13.94
C GLY A 124 16.38 -6.84 -13.93
N MET A 125 15.12 -6.99 -13.52
CA MET A 125 14.44 -8.26 -13.40
C MET A 125 13.04 -8.13 -13.98
N GLN A 126 12.64 -9.14 -14.74
CA GLN A 126 11.26 -9.30 -15.16
C GLN A 126 10.48 -10.03 -14.07
N VAL A 127 9.32 -9.48 -13.72
CA VAL A 127 8.43 -10.02 -12.69
C VAL A 127 7.06 -10.22 -13.30
N SER A 128 6.60 -11.46 -13.34
CA SER A 128 5.26 -11.80 -13.78
C SER A 128 4.31 -11.89 -12.59
N LEU A 129 3.21 -11.16 -12.66
CA LEU A 129 2.13 -11.15 -11.67
C LEU A 129 0.79 -11.29 -12.39
N LYS A 130 0.06 -12.37 -12.12
CA LYS A 130 -1.28 -12.64 -12.69
C LYS A 130 -1.32 -12.53 -14.22
N GLY A 131 -0.29 -13.05 -14.90
CA GLY A 131 -0.19 -13.04 -16.37
C GLY A 131 0.19 -11.70 -16.98
N LYS A 132 0.60 -10.70 -16.16
CA LYS A 132 1.17 -9.46 -16.62
C LYS A 132 2.64 -9.37 -16.21
N ASP A 133 3.47 -8.95 -17.16
CA ASP A 133 4.89 -8.80 -16.96
C ASP A 133 5.26 -7.35 -16.64
N TYR A 134 6.21 -7.21 -15.73
CA TYR A 134 6.73 -5.95 -15.25
C TYR A 134 8.25 -6.01 -15.23
N TRP A 135 8.89 -4.88 -15.53
CA TRP A 135 10.33 -4.75 -15.36
C TRP A 135 10.63 -3.92 -14.11
N ILE A 136 11.56 -4.37 -13.28
CA ILE A 136 12.05 -3.62 -12.11
C ILE A 136 13.59 -3.55 -12.12
N PRO A 137 14.20 -2.47 -11.65
CA PRO A 137 15.66 -2.39 -11.53
C PRO A 137 16.16 -3.32 -10.41
N LEU A 138 17.42 -3.76 -10.48
CA LEU A 138 18.08 -4.48 -9.38
C LEU A 138 18.41 -3.53 -8.20
N PRO A 139 18.45 -4.04 -6.95
CA PRO A 139 18.76 -3.23 -5.76
C PRO A 139 20.17 -2.62 -5.78
N THR A 140 21.09 -3.26 -6.50
CA THR A 140 22.51 -2.89 -6.53
C THR A 140 22.82 -1.94 -7.68
N LYS A 141 22.43 -0.68 -7.53
CA LYS A 141 23.12 0.43 -8.19
C LYS A 141 23.51 1.49 -7.17
N ALA A 142 24.62 1.23 -6.50
CA ALA A 142 25.54 2.28 -6.08
C ALA A 142 26.96 1.78 -6.38
N ARG A 143 27.30 1.66 -7.67
CA ARG A 143 28.70 1.73 -8.08
C ARG A 143 29.10 3.18 -7.82
N LEU A 144 29.57 3.46 -6.60
CA LEU A 144 30.26 4.70 -6.29
C LEU A 144 31.50 4.71 -7.19
N LEU A 145 31.46 5.57 -8.20
CA LEU A 145 32.67 6.11 -8.83
C LEU A 145 33.47 6.86 -7.77
#